data_AF-A0A535AWL1-F1
#
_entry.id   AF-A0A535AWL1-F1
#
_cell.length_a   1.000
_cell.length_b   1.000
_cell.length_c   1.000
_cell.angle_alpha   90.00
_cell.angle_beta   90.00
_cell.angle_gamma   90.00
#
_symmetry.space_group_name_H-M   'P 1'
#
loop_
_entity.id
_entity.type
_entity.pdbx_description
1 polymer ?
#
loop_
_entity_poly.entity_id
_entity_poly.type
_entity_poly.pdbx_seq_one_letter_code
_entity_poly.pdbx_strand_id
1 'polypeptide(L)' 'MIPGAWDALSAILFEHLGFQAIQGSSAAIAAILGQPDGEVLTREQTVGATRDIAAAVSVPVNADGEA' A
#
# COMPACT_ATOMS: atom_id res chain seq x y z
N MET A 1 -7.39 14.07 -0.32
CA MET A 1 -6.76 13.21 0.71
C MET A 1 -6.56 11.85 0.09
N ILE A 2 -5.40 11.21 0.31
CA ILE A 2 -5.06 9.89 -0.23
C ILE A 2 -4.73 9.00 0.97
N PRO A 3 -5.53 7.97 1.30
CA PRO A 3 -5.27 7.09 2.43
C PRO A 3 -4.15 6.10 2.11
N GLY A 4 -3.34 5.78 3.13
CA GLY A 4 -2.31 4.76 3.07
C GLY A 4 -2.89 3.36 3.31
N ALA A 5 -2.86 2.50 2.28
CA ALA A 5 -3.21 1.08 2.37
C ALA A 5 -1.99 0.23 2.68
N TRP A 6 -2.22 -0.86 3.41
CA TRP A 6 -1.21 -1.84 3.81
C TRP A 6 -1.48 -3.23 3.23
N ASP A 7 -2.68 -3.46 2.68
CA ASP A 7 -3.08 -4.70 2.01
C ASP A 7 -4.24 -4.46 1.02
N ALA A 8 -4.62 -5.50 0.29
CA ALA A 8 -5.73 -5.44 -0.66
C ALA A 8 -7.08 -5.07 0.00
N LEU A 9 -7.34 -5.56 1.22
CA LEU A 9 -8.62 -5.35 1.89
C LEU A 9 -8.79 -3.89 2.34
N SER A 10 -7.76 -3.29 2.93
CA SER A 10 -7.75 -1.87 3.29
C SER A 10 -7.93 -0.99 2.06
N ALA A 11 -7.31 -1.34 0.93
CA ALA A 11 -7.48 -0.61 -0.32
C ALA A 11 -8.93 -0.66 -0.84
N ILE A 12 -9.53 -1.86 -0.88
CA ILE A 12 -10.95 -2.05 -1.25
C ILE A 12 -11.87 -1.25 -0.32
N LEU A 13 -11.58 -1.21 0.98
CA LEU A 13 -12.37 -0.43 1.93
C LEU A 13 -12.27 1.08 1.63
N PHE A 14 -11.08 1.59 1.33
CA PHE A 14 -10.92 3.01 0.97
C PHE A 14 -11.64 3.35 -0.35
N GLU A 15 -11.58 2.48 -1.35
CA GLU A 15 -12.36 2.68 -2.59
C GLU A 15 -13.86 2.73 -2.29
N HIS A 16 -14.39 1.80 -1.49
CA HIS A 16 -15.80 1.79 -1.09
C HIS A 16 -16.22 3.02 -0.26
N LEU A 17 -15.29 3.61 0.49
CA LEU A 17 -15.51 4.87 1.23
C LEU A 17 -15.46 6.10 0.31
N GLY A 18 -15.21 5.93 -0.99
CA GLY A 18 -15.25 6.97 -2.00
C GLY A 18 -13.92 7.70 -2.24
N PHE A 19 -12.80 7.19 -1.71
CA PHE A 19 -11.48 7.76 -2.01
C PHE A 19 -11.12 7.54 -3.49
N GLN A 20 -10.62 8.59 -4.13
CA GLN A 20 -10.37 8.61 -5.58
C GLN A 20 -8.93 8.19 -5.96
N ALA A 21 -8.10 7.89 -4.97
CA ALA A 21 -6.74 7.38 -5.11
C ALA A 21 -6.29 6.76 -3.79
N ILE A 22 -5.31 5.86 -3.85
CA ILE A 22 -4.76 5.14 -2.70
C ILE A 22 -3.23 5.28 -2.70
N GLN A 23 -2.61 5.40 -1.53
CA GLN A 23 -1.16 5.30 -1.37
C GLN A 23 -0.84 3.90 -0.82
N GLY A 24 0.06 3.14 -1.43
CA GLY A 24 0.62 1.95 -0.78
C GLY A 24 1.68 2.40 0.22
N SER A 25 1.40 2.32 1.52
CA SER A 25 2.28 2.88 2.56
C SER A 25 3.37 1.88 2.95
N SER A 26 4.64 2.20 2.70
CA SER A 26 5.81 1.39 3.08
C SER A 26 5.82 1.06 4.58
N ALA A 27 5.63 2.09 5.42
CA ALA A 27 5.55 1.94 6.87
C ALA A 27 4.45 0.98 7.34
N ALA A 28 3.25 1.10 6.76
CA ALA A 28 2.12 0.25 7.14
C ALA A 28 2.28 -1.18 6.62
N ILE A 29 2.85 -1.35 5.42
CA ILE A 29 3.21 -2.66 4.86
C ILE A 29 4.29 -3.32 5.73
N ALA A 30 5.33 -2.58 6.15
CA ALA A 30 6.38 -3.09 7.03
C ALA A 30 5.78 -3.56 8.37
N ALA A 31 4.87 -2.77 8.95
CA ALA A 31 4.22 -3.11 10.20
C ALA A 31 3.45 -4.43 10.16
N ILE A 32 2.67 -4.70 9.10
CA ILE A 32 1.93 -5.96 8.99
C ILE A 32 2.85 -7.16 8.70
N LEU A 33 4.06 -6.93 8.18
CA LEU A 33 5.11 -7.93 7.99
C LEU A 33 5.98 -8.12 9.24
N GLY A 34 5.69 -7.40 10.34
CA GLY A 34 6.45 -7.45 11.58
C GLY A 34 7.84 -6.81 11.48
N GLN A 35 8.04 -5.93 10.50
CA GLN A 35 9.28 -5.20 10.28
C GLN A 35 9.17 -3.76 10.78
N PRO A 36 10.27 -3.16 11.26
CA PRO A 36 10.30 -1.72 11.49
C PRO A 36 10.25 -0.96 10.16
N ASP A 37 9.78 0.27 10.23
CA ASP A 37 9.84 1.21 9.11
C ASP A 37 11.29 1.68 8.85
N GLY A 38 11.59 2.12 7.63
CA GLY A 38 12.90 2.66 7.23
C GLY A 38 13.76 1.70 6.40
N GLU A 39 13.34 1.42 5.16
CA GLU A 39 14.14 0.72 4.13
C GLU A 39 14.57 -0.73 4.49
N VAL A 40 13.87 -1.37 5.43
CA VAL A 40 14.15 -2.76 5.81
C VAL A 40 13.49 -3.76 4.86
N LEU A 41 12.38 -3.37 4.23
CA LEU A 41 11.75 -4.17 3.18
C LEU A 41 12.59 -4.10 1.90
N THR A 42 12.77 -5.25 1.23
CA THR A 42 13.38 -5.24 -0.09
C THR A 42 12.45 -4.58 -1.10
N ARG A 43 13.04 -4.03 -2.17
CA ARG A 43 12.29 -3.47 -3.30
C ARG A 43 11.23 -4.45 -3.82
N GLU A 44 11.53 -5.74 -3.88
CA GLU A 44 10.59 -6.78 -4.33
C GLU A 44 9.41 -6.93 -3.38
N GLN A 45 9.62 -6.82 -2.07
CA GLN A 45 8.54 -6.87 -1.07
C GLN A 45 7.62 -5.65 -1.21
N THR A 46 8.18 -4.44 -1.31
CA THR A 46 7.41 -3.20 -1.47
C THR A 46 6.64 -3.19 -2.80
N VAL A 47 7.27 -3.57 -3.91
CA VAL A 47 6.64 -3.66 -5.23
C VAL A 47 5.58 -4.77 -5.27
N GLY A 48 5.83 -5.90 -4.61
CA GLY A 48 4.88 -7.01 -4.51
C GLY A 48 3.60 -6.59 -3.78
N ALA A 49 3.74 -6.06 -2.57
CA ALA A 49 2.60 -5.59 -1.78
C ALA A 49 1.82 -4.49 -2.49
N THR A 50 2.52 -3.52 -3.11
CA THR A 50 1.86 -2.45 -3.86
C THR A 50 1.15 -2.97 -5.11
N ARG A 51 1.71 -3.98 -5.78
CA ARG A 51 1.06 -4.65 -6.92
C ARG A 51 -0.25 -5.31 -6.49
N ASP A 52 -0.24 -6.02 -5.37
CA ASP A 52 -1.44 -6.70 -4.86
C ASP A 52 -2.53 -5.69 -4.48
N ILE A 53 -2.15 -4.57 -3.88
CA ILE A 53 -3.04 -3.43 -3.61
C ILE A 53 -3.62 -2.88 -4.92
N ALA A 54 -2.78 -2.59 -5.91
CA ALA A 54 -3.21 -2.02 -7.19
C ALA A 54 -4.10 -2.97 -8.00
N ALA A 55 -3.92 -4.29 -7.87
CA ALA A 55 -4.76 -5.27 -8.53
C ALA A 55 -6.16 -5.40 -7.91
N ALA A 56 -6.34 -4.93 -6.67
CA ALA A 56 -7.57 -5.11 -5.90
C ALA A 56 -8.60 -3.98 -6.09
N VAL A 57 -8.20 -2.84 -6.66
CA VAL A 57 -9.02 -1.63 -6.78
C VAL A 57 -9.01 -1.08 -8.20
N SER A 58 -10.00 -0.26 -8.54
CA SER A 58 -10.09 0.41 -9.85
C SER A 58 -9.50 1.84 -9.85
N VAL A 59 -9.34 2.43 -8.66
CA VAL A 59 -8.74 3.77 -8.50
C VAL A 59 -7.21 3.74 -8.60
N PRO A 60 -6.57 4.84 -9.02
CA PRO A 60 -5.11 4.91 -9.10
C PRO A 60 -4.42 4.65 -7.75
N VAL A 61 -3.31 3.91 -7.81
CA VAL A 61 -2.46 3.63 -6.64
C VAL A 61 -1.10 4.29 -6.80
N ASN A 62 -0.73 5.12 -5.82
CA ASN A 62 0.60 5.68 -5.67
C ASN A 62 1.46 4.76 -4.81
N ALA A 63 2.57 4.27 -5.34
CA ALA A 63 3.53 3.50 -4.57
C ALA A 63 4.37 4.42 -3.68
N ASP A 64 4.64 4.01 -2.44
CA ASP A 64 5.73 4.61 -1.67
C ASP A 64 7.08 4.12 -2.20
N GLY A 65 7.99 5.06 -2.43
CA GLY A 65 9.26 4.85 -3.12
C GLY A 65 10.44 4.61 -2.19
N GLU A 66 10.20 4.38 -0.90
CA GLU A 66 11.24 4.03 0.07
C GLU A 66 11.82 2.64 -0.27
N ALA A 67 13.09 2.64 -0.71
CA ALA A 67 13.91 1.47 -1.02
C ALA A 67 15.39 1.87 -1.10
#